data_AF-A0A7Y0BNE9-F1
#
_entry.id   AF-A0A7Y0BNE9-F1
#
_cell.length_a   1.000
_cell.length_b   1.000
_cell.length_c   1.000
_cell.angle_alpha   90.00
_cell.angle_beta   90.00
_cell.angle_gamma   90.00
#
_symmetry.space_group_name_H-M   'P 1'
#
loop_
_entity.id
_entity.type
_entity.pdbx_description
1 polymer ?
#
loop_
_entity_poly.entity_id
_entity_poly.type
_entity_poly.pdbx_seq_one_letter_code
_entity_poly.pdbx_strand_id
1 'polypeptide(L)' 'MNTLYRFVTAHRTGKWYQDLRTAQEQAYAIGAGFLEPRSGEFYQYPGTRLETQVLEPVEPQVIAA' A
#
# COMPACT_ATOMS: atom_id res chain seq x y z
N MET A 1 -12.27 -10.89 1.42
CA MET A 1 -11.45 -9.98 2.24
C MET A 1 -10.53 -9.24 1.30
N ASN A 2 -10.63 -7.92 1.23
CA ASN A 2 -9.82 -7.11 0.32
C ASN A 2 -8.65 -6.53 1.13
N THR A 3 -7.41 -6.90 0.80
CA THR A 3 -6.23 -6.37 1.52
C THR A 3 -5.76 -5.09 0.85
N LEU A 4 -5.57 -4.03 1.63
CA LEU A 4 -4.93 -2.81 1.19
C LEU A 4 -3.44 -2.82 1.53
N TYR A 5 -2.65 -2.10 0.74
CA TYR A 5 -1.19 -2.01 0.86
C TYR A 5 -0.75 -0.55 0.91
N ARG A 6 0.23 -0.21 1.75
CA ARG A 6 0.92 1.09 1.70
C ARG A 6 2.37 0.97 2.14
N PHE A 7 3.22 1.85 1.63
CA PHE A 7 4.58 2.00 2.14
C PHE A 7 4.68 3.17 3.12
N VAL A 8 5.50 2.99 4.16
CA VAL A 8 5.75 3.99 5.19
C VAL A 8 7.26 4.15 5.36
N THR A 9 7.71 5.40 5.40
CA THR A 9 9.10 5.78 5.68
C THR A 9 9.17 6.49 7.05
N ALA A 10 10.37 6.85 7.51
CA ALA A 10 10.53 7.62 8.74
C ALA A 10 9.83 8.99 8.72
N HIS A 11 9.63 9.58 7.54
CA HIS A 11 9.12 10.96 7.40
C HIS A 11 7.81 11.09 6.62
N ARG A 12 7.43 10.08 5.84
CA ARG A 12 6.28 10.10 4.92
C ARG A 12 5.52 8.79 4.93
N THR A 13 4.21 8.89 4.83
CA THR A 13 3.27 7.76 4.79
C THR A 13 2.54 7.76 3.45
N GLY A 14 2.58 6.62 2.76
CA GLY A 14 1.85 6.41 1.52
C GLY A 14 0.34 6.26 1.71
N LYS A 15 -0.40 6.37 0.61
CA LYS A 15 -1.83 6.05 0.58
C LYS A 15 -2.03 4.54 0.64
N TRP A 16 -3.23 4.13 1.05
CA TRP A 16 -3.66 2.75 0.90
C TRP A 16 -4.07 2.47 -0.55
N TYR A 17 -3.54 1.39 -1.13
CA TYR A 17 -3.84 0.91 -2.47
C TYR A 17 -4.44 -0.49 -2.40
N GLN A 18 -5.27 -0.85 -3.39
CA GLN A 18 -5.95 -2.15 -3.41
C GLN A 18 -5.06 -3.32 -3.81
N ASP A 19 -3.88 -3.04 -4.37
CA ASP A 19 -2.93 -4.04 -4.79
C ASP A 19 -1.49 -3.60 -4.48
N LEU A 20 -0.62 -4.58 -4.26
CA LEU A 20 0.77 -4.33 -3.89
C LEU A 20 1.55 -3.64 -5.02
N ARG A 21 1.21 -3.91 -6.28
CA ARG A 21 1.92 -3.37 -7.44
C ARG A 21 1.74 -1.86 -7.54
N THR A 22 0.51 -1.37 -7.41
CA THR A 22 0.21 0.06 -7.36
C THR A 22 0.92 0.71 -6.17
N ALA A 23 0.96 0.05 -4.99
CA ALA A 23 1.71 0.58 -3.85
C ALA A 23 3.22 0.70 -4.15
N GLN A 24 3.82 -0.26 -4.84
CA GLN A 24 5.23 -0.25 -5.24
C GLN A 24 5.53 0.85 -6.27
N GLU A 25 4.65 1.04 -7.26
CA GLU A 25 4.77 2.10 -8.27
C GLU A 25 4.74 3.50 -7.63
N GLN A 26 3.93 3.66 -6.58
CA GLN A 26 3.78 4.93 -5.86
C GLN A 26 4.85 5.15 -4.77
N ALA A 27 5.61 4.10 -4.41
CA ALA A 27 6.63 4.17 -3.37
C ALA A 27 7.76 5.17 -3.70
N TYR A 28 8.11 5.31 -4.98
CA TYR A 28 9.17 6.24 -5.41
C TYR A 28 8.86 7.69 -5.02
N ALA A 29 7.60 8.11 -5.19
CA ALA A 29 7.16 9.49 -4.90
C ALA A 29 7.34 9.89 -3.43
N ILE A 30 7.28 8.92 -2.51
CA ILE A 30 7.47 9.15 -1.07
C ILE A 30 8.86 8.77 -0.56
N GLY A 31 9.77 8.33 -1.44
CA GLY A 31 11.10 7.86 -1.08
C GLY A 31 11.09 6.54 -0.30
N ALA A 32 10.13 5.66 -0.59
CA ALA A 32 10.00 4.35 0.05
C ALA A 32 10.73 3.22 -0.72
N GLY A 33 10.92 3.39 -2.02
CA GLY A 33 11.57 2.38 -2.85
C GLY A 33 11.49 2.71 -4.32
N PHE A 34 12.06 1.84 -5.13
CA PHE A 34 12.07 1.95 -6.59
C PHE A 34 11.60 0.64 -7.21
N LEU A 35 10.59 0.72 -8.07
CA LEU A 35 10.17 -0.41 -8.89
C LEU A 35 10.90 -0.32 -10.23
N GLU A 36 11.76 -1.29 -10.52
CA GLU A 36 12.50 -1.31 -11.78
C GLU A 36 11.58 -1.86 -12.89
N PRO A 37 11.26 -1.06 -13.92
CA PRO A 37 10.20 -1.38 -14.86
C PRO A 37 10.53 -2.54 -15.81
N ARG A 38 11.80 -2.87 -16.04
CA ARG A 38 12.20 -3.92 -17.00
C ARG A 38 12.11 -5.32 -16.40
N SER A 39 12.58 -5.48 -15.17
CA SER A 39 12.59 -6.72 -14.39
C SER A 39 11.29 -6.91 -13.59
N GLY A 40 10.63 -5.80 -13.24
CA GLY A 40 9.51 -5.82 -12.29
C GLY A 40 9.94 -6.01 -10.84
N GLU A 41 11.25 -5.98 -10.55
CA GLU A 41 11.76 -6.07 -9.19
C GLU A 41 11.55 -4.78 -8.42
N PHE A 42 11.15 -4.92 -7.16
CA PHE A 42 10.97 -3.80 -6.25
C PHE A 42 12.11 -3.74 -5.24
N TYR A 43 12.78 -2.59 -5.19
CA TYR A 43 13.87 -2.31 -4.27
C TYR A 43 13.38 -1.36 -3.18
N GLN A 44 13.16 -1.90 -1.99
CA GLN A 44 12.78 -1.13 -0.81
C GLN A 44 13.98 -0.33 -0.28
N TYR A 45 13.79 0.95 0.01
CA TYR A 45 14.85 1.78 0.61
C TYR A 45 14.98 1.53 2.11
N PRO A 46 16.19 1.69 2.69
CA PRO A 46 16.41 1.48 4.12
C PRO A 46 15.43 2.26 5.01
N GLY A 47 14.91 1.61 6.04
CA GLY A 47 13.96 2.21 6.98
C GLY A 47 12.52 2.34 6.45
N THR A 48 12.24 1.86 5.24
CA THR A 48 10.87 1.74 4.74
C THR A 48 10.24 0.45 5.26
N ARG A 49 8.93 0.48 5.52
CA ARG A 49 8.12 -0.72 5.80
C ARG A 49 6.89 -0.79 4.89
N LEU A 50 6.47 -2.01 4.58
CA LEU A 50 5.16 -2.30 3.98
C LEU A 50 4.16 -2.51 5.11
N GLU A 51 3.03 -1.81 5.05
CA GLU A 51 1.88 -2.07 5.91
C GLU A 51 0.74 -2.65 5.07
N THR A 52 -0.03 -3.55 5.68
CA THR A 52 -1.22 -4.16 5.07
C THR A 52 -2.43 -3.96 5.98
N GLN A 53 -3.60 -3.80 5.38
CA GLN A 53 -4.86 -3.69 6.11
C GLN A 53 -5.91 -4.61 5.47
N VAL A 54 -6.46 -5.53 6.26
CA VAL A 54 -7.58 -6.35 5.81
C VAL A 54 -8.86 -5.52 5.95
N LEU A 55 -9.53 -5.26 4.83
CA LEU A 55 -10.89 -4.75 4.86
C LEU A 55 -11.84 -5.92 5.06
N GLU A 56 -12.47 -5.94 6.23
CA GLU A 56 -13.65 -6.75 6.45
C GLU A 56 -14.81 -6.21 5.60
N PRO A 57 -15.62 -7.09 5.00
CA PRO A 57 -16.84 -6.65 4.35
C PRO A 57 -17.73 -5.99 5.41
N VAL A 58 -18.00 -4.70 5.24
CA VAL A 58 -18.98 -4.00 6.07
C VAL A 58 -20.34 -4.60 5.74
N GLU A 59 -20.94 -5.33 6.69
CA GLU A 59 -22.33 -5.75 6.54
C GLU A 59 -23.19 -4.47 6.40
N PRO A 60 -24.07 -4.41 5.39
CA PRO A 60 -24.94 -3.25 5.23
C PRO A 60 -25.75 -3.08 6.52
N GLN A 61 -25.57 -1.95 7.20
CA GLN A 61 -26.37 -1.63 8.37
C GLN A 61 -27.81 -1.49 7.88
N VAL A 62 -28.66 -2.46 8.23
CA VAL A 62 -30.10 -2.37 8.04
C VAL A 62 -30.57 -1.25 8.94
N ILE A 63 -30.72 -0.05 8.38
CA ILE A 63 -31.36 1.06 9.07
C ILE A 63 -32.85 0.70 9.06
N ALA A 64 -33.32 0.10 10.15
CA ALA A 64 -34.75 -0.07 10.37
C ALA A 64 -35.39 1.33 10.44
N ALA A 65 -36.34 1.56 9.53
CA ALA A 65 -37.08 2.82 9.36
C ALA A 65 -38.01 3.13 10.54
#